data_AF-A0A425CNQ5-F1
#
_entry.id   AF-A0A425CNQ5-F1
#
_cell.length_a   1.000
_cell.length_b   1.000
_cell.length_c   1.000
_cell.angle_alpha   90.00
_cell.angle_beta   90.00
_cell.angle_gamma   90.00
#
_symmetry.space_group_name_H-M   'P 1'
#
loop_
_entity.id
_entity.type
_entity.pdbx_description
1 polymer ?
#
loop_
_entity_poly.entity_id
_entity_poly.type
_entity_poly.pdbx_seq_one_letter_code
_entity_poly.pdbx_strand_id
1 'polypeptide(L)'
;MSNKVELNNNGRPVGWHGQSWAYYKGMMKLTFEEKDVLDYATGNKILVGNASANEVKAFREAQVTIKQLILASLSMELGQRIRDPIFTQV
;
A
#
# COMPACT_ATOMS: atom_id res chain seq x y z
N MET A 1 -17.60 -10.21 4.43
CA MET A 1 -16.71 -10.65 3.34
C MET A 1 -15.32 -10.11 3.63
N SER A 2 -14.28 -10.92 3.48
CA SER A 2 -12.92 -10.52 3.85
C SER A 2 -12.41 -9.48 2.85
N ASN A 3 -12.12 -8.26 3.33
CA ASN A 3 -11.63 -7.09 2.57
C ASN A 3 -10.19 -7.26 2.05
N LYS A 4 -9.80 -8.48 1.65
CA LYS A 4 -8.44 -8.82 1.26
C LYS A 4 -8.36 -8.80 -0.26
N VAL A 5 -7.41 -8.04 -0.81
CA VAL A 5 -7.09 -8.11 -2.24
C VAL A 5 -6.73 -9.57 -2.56
N GLU A 6 -7.52 -10.19 -3.42
CA GLU A 6 -7.26 -11.56 -3.88
C GLU A 6 -6.00 -11.56 -4.75
N LEU A 7 -5.05 -12.43 -4.42
CA LEU A 7 -3.82 -12.63 -5.18
C LEU A 7 -3.90 -13.99 -5.89
N ASN A 8 -3.46 -14.03 -7.14
CA ASN A 8 -3.27 -15.29 -7.84
C ASN A 8 -2.01 -16.03 -7.32
N ASN A 9 -1.76 -17.24 -7.83
CA ASN A 9 -0.63 -18.09 -7.43
C ASN A 9 0.76 -17.43 -7.62
N ASN A 10 0.85 -16.34 -8.38
CA ASN A 10 2.09 -15.60 -8.63
C ASN A 10 2.19 -14.33 -7.77
N GLY A 11 1.30 -14.14 -6.79
CA GLY A 11 1.26 -12.97 -5.92
C GLY A 11 0.83 -11.68 -6.64
N ARG A 12 0.17 -11.79 -7.80
CA ARG A 12 -0.41 -10.67 -8.57
C ARG A 12 -1.88 -10.50 -8.20
N PRO A 13 -2.37 -9.26 -7.99
CA PRO A 13 -3.79 -9.00 -7.77
C PRO A 13 -4.65 -9.58 -8.89
N VAL A 14 -5.68 -10.33 -8.50
CA VAL A 14 -6.74 -10.79 -9.41
C VAL A 14 -7.37 -9.54 -10.04
N GLY A 15 -7.43 -9.50 -11.37
CA GLY A 15 -7.92 -8.32 -12.11
C GLY A 15 -6.90 -7.20 -12.34
N TRP A 16 -5.60 -7.42 -12.12
CA TRP A 16 -4.57 -6.48 -12.58
C TRP A 16 -4.55 -6.43 -14.12
N HIS A 17 -4.78 -5.25 -14.69
CA HIS A 17 -4.78 -5.03 -16.15
C HIS A 17 -3.52 -4.32 -16.68
N GLY A 18 -2.57 -3.96 -15.80
CA GLY A 18 -1.29 -3.38 -16.22
C GLY A 18 -0.36 -4.40 -16.88
N GLN A 19 0.60 -3.93 -17.68
CA GLN A 19 1.49 -4.79 -18.47
C GLN A 19 2.29 -5.80 -17.62
N SER A 20 2.96 -5.34 -16.56
CA SER A 20 3.78 -6.21 -15.70
C SER A 20 3.64 -5.84 -14.23
N TRP A 21 3.10 -6.77 -13.44
CA TRP A 21 2.99 -6.63 -11.98
C TRP A 21 4.35 -6.54 -11.29
N ALA A 22 5.33 -7.32 -11.76
CA ALA A 22 6.68 -7.30 -11.23
C ALA A 22 7.36 -5.95 -11.46
N TYR A 23 7.17 -5.37 -12.66
CA TYR A 23 7.68 -4.04 -12.98
C TYR A 23 7.02 -2.96 -12.12
N TYR A 24 5.68 -2.98 -11.99
CA TYR A 24 4.95 -2.07 -11.12
C TYR A 24 5.43 -2.14 -9.67
N LYS A 25 5.59 -3.35 -9.13
CA LYS A 25 6.09 -3.56 -7.77
C LYS A 25 7.51 -3.02 -7.60
N GLY A 26 8.37 -3.16 -8.61
CA GLY A 26 9.71 -2.57 -8.62
C GLY A 26 9.69 -1.05 -8.57
N MET A 27 8.89 -0.42 -9.44
CA MET A 27 8.74 1.04 -9.48
C MET A 27 8.18 1.59 -8.17
N MET A 28 7.14 0.96 -7.62
CA MET A 28 6.56 1.39 -6.35
C MET A 28 7.54 1.28 -5.18
N LYS A 29 8.40 0.26 -5.15
CA LYS A 29 9.45 0.18 -4.13
C LYS A 29 10.42 1.37 -4.19
N LEU A 30 10.88 1.72 -5.40
CA LEU A 30 11.74 2.90 -5.59
C LEU A 30 11.03 4.18 -5.14
N THR A 31 9.77 4.37 -5.53
CA THR A 31 8.97 5.52 -5.09
C THR A 31 8.79 5.56 -3.57
N PHE A 32 8.65 4.41 -2.92
CA PHE A 32 8.57 4.35 -1.46
C PHE A 32 9.91 4.63 -0.78
N GLU A 33 11.04 4.22 -1.37
CA GLU A 33 12.38 4.58 -0.90
C GLU A 33 12.59 6.09 -0.98
N GLU A 34 12.25 6.72 -2.11
CA GLU A 34 12.35 8.18 -2.30
C GLU A 34 11.50 8.97 -1.30
N LYS A 35 10.41 8.38 -0.81
CA LYS A 35 9.47 9.00 0.14
C LYS A 35 9.72 8.59 1.59
N ASP A 36 10.77 7.82 1.86
CA ASP A 36 11.11 7.28 3.18
C ASP A 36 9.95 6.51 3.85
N VAL A 37 9.18 5.78 3.03
CA VAL A 37 8.03 4.97 3.48
C VAL A 37 8.17 3.48 3.15
N LEU A 38 9.29 3.06 2.55
CA LEU A 38 9.47 1.66 2.14
C LEU A 38 9.35 0.69 3.32
N ASP A 39 10.00 0.97 4.45
CA ASP A 39 9.97 0.07 5.60
C ASP A 39 8.57 -0.10 6.21
N TYR A 40 7.73 0.93 6.11
CA TYR A 40 6.32 0.82 6.49
C TYR A 40 5.52 0.02 5.45
N ALA A 41 5.83 0.16 4.15
CA ALA A 41 5.16 -0.55 3.07
C ALA A 41 5.51 -2.05 3.01
N THR A 42 6.73 -2.43 3.42
CA THR A 42 7.18 -3.83 3.51
C THR A 42 6.83 -4.49 4.83
N GLY A 43 6.38 -3.72 5.83
CA GLY A 43 6.12 -4.21 7.17
C GLY A 43 7.37 -4.42 8.02
N ASN A 44 8.53 -3.93 7.59
CA ASN A 44 9.74 -3.90 8.41
C ASN A 44 9.56 -2.99 9.63
N LYS A 45 8.80 -1.90 9.47
CA LYS A 45 8.42 -0.98 10.53
C LYS A 45 6.93 -1.12 10.82
N ILE A 46 6.63 -1.69 11.98
CA ILE A 46 5.28 -1.88 12.51
C ILE A 46 5.04 -1.00 13.73
N LEU A 47 3.78 -0.65 13.98
CA LEU A 47 3.42 0.06 15.20
C LEU A 47 3.42 -0.92 16.38
N VAL A 48 4.27 -0.66 17.37
CA VAL A 48 4.34 -1.44 18.62
C VAL A 48 3.33 -0.94 19.65
N GLY A 49 2.86 -1.82 20.53
CA GLY A 49 1.76 -1.51 21.48
C GLY A 49 2.07 -0.40 22.50
N ASN A 50 3.35 -0.07 22.70
CA ASN A 50 3.83 1.01 23.58
C ASN A 50 4.40 2.21 22.81
N ALA A 51 4.06 2.35 21.52
CA ALA A 51 4.52 3.46 20.69
C ALA A 51 4.07 4.80 21.28
N SER A 52 4.98 5.78 21.24
CA SER A 52 4.68 7.16 21.60
C SER A 52 3.68 7.80 20.64
N ALA A 53 3.02 8.88 21.07
CA ALA A 53 2.10 9.62 20.21
C ALA A 53 2.74 10.09 18.90
N ASN A 54 4.04 10.44 18.92
CA ASN A 54 4.79 10.83 17.74
C ASN A 54 4.99 9.66 16.77
N GLU A 55 5.30 8.46 17.28
CA GLU A 55 5.46 7.26 16.46
C GLU A 55 4.13 6.82 15.84
N VAL A 56 3.02 6.90 16.59
CA VAL A 56 1.68 6.64 16.07
C VAL A 56 1.34 7.62 14.93
N LYS A 57 1.65 8.91 15.12
CA LYS A 57 1.42 9.93 14.09
C LYS A 57 2.25 9.66 12.83
N ALA A 58 3.56 9.43 12.98
CA ALA A 58 4.45 9.16 11.86
C ALA A 58 4.03 7.90 11.08
N PHE A 59 3.62 6.83 11.79
CA PHE A 59 3.11 5.63 11.17
C PHE A 59 1.85 5.91 10.34
N ARG A 60 0.88 6.65 10.88
CA ARG A 60 -0.34 7.01 10.15
C ARG A 60 -0.06 7.87 8.91
N GLU A 61 0.84 8.84 9.02
CA GLU A 61 1.25 9.70 7.90
C GLU A 61 1.95 8.88 6.79
N ALA A 62 2.81 7.94 7.16
CA ALA A 62 3.42 7.01 6.22
C ALA A 62 2.36 6.14 5.51
N GLN A 63 1.39 5.60 6.26
CA GLN A 63 0.29 4.82 5.68
C GLN A 63 -0.56 5.64 4.70
N VAL A 64 -0.86 6.90 5.01
CA VAL A 64 -1.58 7.80 4.08
C VAL A 64 -0.77 8.05 2.82
N THR A 65 0.52 8.34 2.96
CA THR A 65 1.43 8.57 1.83
C THR A 65 1.50 7.36 0.91
N ILE A 66 1.68 6.16 1.47
CA ILE A 66 1.69 4.90 0.70
C ILE A 66 0.39 4.74 -0.10
N LYS A 67 -0.77 4.96 0.53
CA LYS A 67 -2.08 4.86 -0.14
C LYS A 67 -2.22 5.87 -1.27
N GLN A 68 -1.80 7.12 -1.05
CA GLN A 68 -1.85 8.17 -2.06
C GLN A 68 -0.98 7.84 -3.28
N LEU A 69 0.25 7.36 -3.05
CA LEU A 69 1.18 6.96 -4.12
C LEU A 69 0.61 5.79 -4.94
N ILE A 70 0.07 4.78 -4.27
CA ILE A 70 -0.59 3.65 -4.94
C ILE A 70 -1.77 4.17 -5.76
N LEU A 71 -2.69 4.94 -5.18
CA LEU A 71 -3.87 5.45 -5.88
C LEU A 71 -3.52 6.37 -7.06
N ALA A 72 -2.48 7.21 -6.93
CA ALA A 72 -2.03 8.09 -8.00
C ALA A 72 -1.38 7.32 -9.17
N SER A 73 -0.75 6.18 -8.87
CA SER A 73 -0.12 5.31 -9.89
C SER A 73 -1.12 4.44 -10.67
N LEU A 74 -2.35 4.32 -10.18
CA LEU A 74 -3.37 3.45 -10.75
C LEU A 74 -4.39 4.27 -11.55
N SER A 75 -4.91 3.69 -12.64
CA SER A 75 -6.02 4.31 -13.37
C SER A 75 -7.25 4.48 -12.45
N MET A 76 -8.11 5.46 -12.76
CA MET A 76 -9.35 5.72 -12.00
C MET A 76 -10.20 4.46 -11.77
N GLU A 77 -10.20 3.50 -12.70
CA GLU A 77 -10.93 2.23 -12.58
C GLU A 77 -10.41 1.33 -11.45
N LEU A 78 -9.09 1.25 -11.21
CA LEU A 78 -8.55 0.49 -10.06
C LEU A 78 -8.66 1.32 -8.77
N GLY A 79 -8.51 2.64 -8.85
CA GLY A 79 -8.71 3.56 -7.74
C GLY A 79 -10.14 3.52 -7.16
N GLN A 80 -11.16 3.32 -8.00
CA GLN A 80 -12.55 3.13 -7.56
C GLN A 80 -12.79 1.79 -6.85
N ARG A 81 -12.16 0.69 -7.30
CA ARG A 81 -12.27 -0.62 -6.63
C ARG A 81 -11.53 -0.69 -5.30
N ILE A 82 -10.47 0.11 -5.15
CA ILE A 82 -9.73 0.26 -3.89
C ILE A 82 -10.46 1.22 -2.91
N ARG A 83 -11.45 1.98 -3.39
CA ARG A 83 -12.30 2.87 -2.59
C ARG A 83 -13.56 2.19 -2.01
N ASP A 84 -13.65 0.86 -2.10
CA ASP A 84 -14.44 0.06 -1.15
C ASP A 84 -13.61 -0.12 0.15
N PRO A 85 -14.21 -0.33 1.34
CA PRO A 85 -13.69 0.08 2.66
C PRO A 85 -12.48 -0.74 3.18
N ILE A 86 -11.39 -0.75 2.41
CA ILE A 86 -10.19 -1.59 2.61
C ILE A 86 -9.08 -0.82 3.34
N PHE A 87 -9.17 0.50 3.49
CA PHE A 87 -8.10 1.30 4.10
C PHE A 87 -8.37 1.84 5.50
N THR A 88 -9.47 1.46 6.13
CA THR A 88 -9.77 1.71 7.55
C THR A 88 -9.67 0.38 8.31
N GLN A 89 -8.44 -0.06 8.58
CA GLN A 89 -8.07 -0.91 9.71
C GLN A 89 -6.58 -1.24 9.63
N VAL A 90 -5.75 -0.32 10.13
CA VAL A 90 -4.80 -0.56 11.23
C VAL A 90 -4.53 0.80 11.89
#